data_AF-A0A5F2G7B2-F1
#
_entry.id   AF-A0A5F2G7B2-F1
#
_cell.length_a   1.000
_cell.length_b   1.000
_cell.length_c   1.000
_cell.angle_alpha   90.00
_cell.angle_beta   90.00
_cell.angle_gamma   90.00
#
_symmetry.space_group_name_H-M   'P 1'
#
loop_
_entity.id
_entity.type
_entity.pdbx_description
1 polymer ?
#
loop_
_entity_poly.entity_id
_entity_poly.type
_entity_poly.pdbx_seq_one_letter_code
_entity_poly.pdbx_strand_id
1 'polypeptide(L)'
;GSLLNAIYNRDGKVTGRTLFLLDEVARVGYMRILETARDAGRKYGITLTLIFQSIGQMRETYGGRDATSKWFESASWISFAAINDPDTAEYISKRCGETTVEVDQTNRSTGMRGSSLSRSKQLASRRLIQPHEVMRMRMDEQIVFTAGNPPLRCGRAIWFRRSDMTSIVGDNRFRRKEAT
;
A
#
# COMPACT_ATOMS: atom_id res chain seq x y z
N GLY A 1 -14.00 15.36 14.62
CA GLY A 1 -13.12 16.03 15.60
C GLY A 1 -13.52 15.76 17.04
N SER A 2 -14.76 16.10 17.42
CA SER A 2 -15.27 16.01 18.80
C SER A 2 -15.10 14.65 19.46
N LEU A 3 -15.39 13.54 18.77
CA LEU A 3 -15.24 12.18 19.33
C LEU A 3 -13.79 11.82 19.61
N LEU A 4 -12.85 12.22 18.73
CA LEU A 4 -11.43 11.93 18.92
C LEU A 4 -10.88 12.73 20.12
N ASN A 5 -11.28 14.00 20.25
CA ASN A 5 -10.97 14.80 21.43
C ASN A 5 -11.60 14.24 22.71
N ALA A 6 -12.83 13.71 22.65
CA ALA A 6 -13.48 13.11 23.82
C ALA A 6 -12.76 11.85 24.30
N ILE A 7 -12.27 11.00 23.39
CA ILE A 7 -11.45 9.83 23.72
C ILE A 7 -10.09 10.25 24.27
N TYR A 8 -9.47 11.26 23.65
CA TYR A 8 -8.20 11.82 24.11
C TYR A 8 -8.30 12.38 25.53
N ASN A 9 -9.35 13.16 25.80
CA ASN A 9 -9.64 13.75 27.12
C ASN A 9 -10.00 12.71 28.18
N ARG A 10 -10.40 11.50 27.78
CA ARG A 10 -10.66 10.39 28.70
C ARG A 10 -9.40 9.66 29.17
N ASP A 11 -8.22 10.08 28.71
CA ASP A 11 -6.90 9.53 29.08
C ASP A 11 -6.84 7.99 28.97
N GLY A 12 -7.47 7.45 27.92
CA GLY A 12 -7.43 6.01 27.65
C GLY A 12 -8.35 5.17 28.55
N LYS A 13 -9.20 5.80 29.37
CA LYS A 13 -10.32 5.14 30.08
C LYS A 13 -11.48 4.82 29.13
N VAL A 14 -11.16 4.22 28.00
CA VAL A 14 -12.12 3.72 27.01
C VAL A 14 -12.01 2.21 26.99
N THR A 15 -13.15 1.53 27.12
CA THR A 15 -13.21 0.07 27.06
C THR A 15 -12.97 -0.39 25.62
N GLY A 16 -11.78 -0.93 25.36
CA GLY A 16 -11.40 -1.49 24.05
C GLY A 16 -10.68 -0.52 23.11
N ARG A 17 -10.52 -0.92 21.84
CA ARG A 17 -9.90 -0.10 20.80
C ARG A 17 -10.97 0.59 19.95
N THR A 18 -10.78 1.86 19.66
CA THR A 18 -11.67 2.62 18.76
C THR A 18 -11.00 2.81 17.41
N LEU A 19 -11.64 2.31 16.35
CA LEU A 19 -11.19 2.51 14.97
C LEU A 19 -11.84 3.76 14.38
N PHE A 20 -11.00 4.69 13.93
CA PHE A 20 -11.42 5.79 13.06
C PHE A 20 -11.06 5.44 11.62
N LEU A 21 -12.09 5.06 10.86
CA LEU A 21 -11.99 4.86 9.42
C LEU A 21 -12.39 6.16 8.73
N LEU A 22 -11.42 6.81 8.10
CA LEU A 22 -11.64 8.05 7.36
C LEU A 22 -11.43 7.76 5.89
N ASP A 23 -12.55 7.70 5.17
CA ASP A 23 -12.54 7.65 3.72
C ASP A 23 -12.27 9.06 3.17
N GLU A 24 -11.43 9.14 2.14
CA GLU A 24 -11.07 10.38 1.45
C GLU A 24 -10.64 11.53 2.39
N VAL A 25 -9.55 11.30 3.13
CA VAL A 25 -9.07 12.26 4.16
C VAL A 25 -8.72 13.63 3.57
N ALA A 26 -8.27 13.69 2.32
CA ALA A 26 -7.91 14.94 1.66
C ALA A 26 -9.08 15.95 1.60
N ARG A 27 -10.33 15.46 1.54
CA ARG A 27 -11.52 16.33 1.55
C ARG A 27 -11.82 16.96 2.90
N VAL A 28 -11.39 16.32 3.99
CA VAL A 28 -11.54 16.86 5.35
C VAL A 28 -10.53 17.99 5.59
N GLY A 29 -9.43 17.99 4.83
CA GLY A 29 -8.36 18.97 4.94
C GLY A 29 -7.43 18.70 6.13
N TYR A 30 -6.53 19.65 6.37
CA TYR A 30 -5.54 19.53 7.43
C TYR A 30 -6.19 19.54 8.81
N MET A 31 -5.95 18.49 9.59
CA MET A 31 -6.43 18.37 10.97
C MET A 31 -5.27 18.04 11.91
N ARG A 32 -4.86 19.01 12.73
CA ARG A 32 -3.82 18.83 13.77
C ARG A 32 -4.10 17.64 14.69
N ILE A 33 -5.37 17.39 14.99
CA ILE A 33 -5.77 16.28 15.88
C ILE A 33 -5.46 14.90 15.29
N LEU A 34 -5.39 14.76 13.96
CA LEU A 34 -4.98 13.50 13.32
C LEU A 34 -3.49 13.24 13.53
N GLU A 35 -2.64 14.28 13.50
CA GLU A 35 -1.21 14.15 13.82
C GLU A 35 -1.00 13.77 15.28
N THR A 36 -1.73 14.40 16.21
CA THR A 36 -1.70 14.02 17.63
C THR A 36 -2.14 12.57 17.84
N ALA A 37 -3.18 12.13 17.14
CA ALA A 37 -3.65 10.75 17.20
C ALA A 37 -2.68 9.75 16.53
N ARG A 38 -1.93 10.16 15.50
CA ARG A 38 -0.85 9.36 14.91
C ARG A 38 0.25 9.09 15.94
N ASP A 39 0.69 10.13 16.64
CA ASP A 39 1.86 10.06 17.52
C ASP A 39 1.52 9.44 18.89
N ALA A 40 0.40 9.85 19.49
CA ALA A 40 0.02 9.46 20.86
C ALA A 40 -1.21 8.54 20.93
N GLY A 41 -2.00 8.43 19.86
CA GLY A 41 -3.29 7.74 19.88
C GLY A 41 -3.21 6.26 20.24
N ARG A 42 -2.08 5.59 19.95
CA ARG A 42 -1.87 4.17 20.31
C ARG A 42 -1.99 3.93 21.82
N LYS A 43 -1.49 4.85 22.67
CA LYS A 43 -1.61 4.76 24.14
C LYS A 43 -3.07 4.86 24.60
N TYR A 44 -3.89 5.57 23.84
CA TYR A 44 -5.30 5.85 24.13
C TYR A 44 -6.26 4.84 23.49
N GLY A 45 -5.77 3.73 22.93
CA GLY A 45 -6.60 2.73 22.26
C GLY A 45 -7.17 3.20 20.91
N ILE A 46 -6.64 4.28 20.34
CA ILE A 46 -7.06 4.81 19.05
C ILE A 46 -6.33 4.05 17.93
N THR A 47 -7.10 3.55 16.97
CA THR A 47 -6.59 3.03 15.69
C THR A 47 -7.08 3.95 14.58
N LEU A 48 -6.16 4.41 13.72
CA LEU A 48 -6.49 5.22 12.56
C LEU A 48 -6.36 4.39 11.28
N THR A 49 -7.33 4.49 10.39
CA THR A 49 -7.24 3.99 9.02
C THR A 49 -7.66 5.11 8.09
N LEU A 50 -6.68 5.63 7.37
CA LEU A 50 -6.80 6.81 6.50
C LEU A 50 -6.73 6.35 5.05
N ILE A 51 -7.70 6.76 4.24
CA ILE A 51 -7.76 6.45 2.81
C ILE A 51 -7.52 7.75 2.02
N PHE A 52 -6.61 7.69 1.06
CA PHE A 52 -6.26 8.76 0.14
C PHE A 52 -6.31 8.23 -1.31
N GLN A 53 -6.70 9.04 -2.29
CA GLN A 53 -6.64 8.62 -3.70
C GLN A 53 -5.23 8.66 -4.26
N SER A 54 -4.39 9.56 -3.77
CA SER A 54 -3.01 9.70 -4.24
C SER A 54 -2.07 10.19 -3.14
N ILE A 55 -0.78 9.91 -3.33
CA ILE A 55 0.29 10.49 -2.50
C ILE A 55 0.33 12.02 -2.70
N GLY A 56 -0.02 12.52 -3.89
CA GLY A 56 -0.09 13.95 -4.19
C GLY A 56 -1.05 14.70 -3.28
N GLN A 57 -2.30 14.22 -3.16
CA GLN A 57 -3.30 14.79 -2.25
C GLN A 57 -2.85 14.78 -0.79
N MET A 58 -2.16 13.71 -0.38
CA MET A 58 -1.61 13.61 0.97
C MET A 58 -0.53 14.67 1.21
N ARG A 59 0.35 14.91 0.22
CA ARG A 59 1.35 15.99 0.28
C ARG A 59 0.69 17.37 0.33
N GLU A 60 -0.33 17.62 -0.46
CA GLU A 60 -1.07 18.89 -0.44
C GLU A 60 -1.76 19.13 0.92
N THR A 61 -2.38 18.08 1.48
CA THR A 61 -3.13 18.19 2.73
C THR A 61 -2.22 18.43 3.95
N TYR A 62 -1.03 17.85 3.98
CA TYR A 62 -0.14 17.89 5.16
C TYR A 62 1.12 18.74 5.00
N GLY A 63 1.25 19.52 3.91
CA GLY A 63 2.34 20.50 3.77
C GLY A 63 3.65 19.93 3.21
N GLY A 64 3.56 19.00 2.25
CA GLY A 64 4.67 18.59 1.40
C GLY A 64 5.24 17.20 1.68
N ARG A 65 6.44 16.94 1.11
CA ARG A 65 7.08 15.61 1.16
C ARG A 65 7.45 15.19 2.58
N ASP A 66 8.01 16.09 3.38
CA ASP A 66 8.52 15.77 4.72
C ASP A 66 7.40 15.34 5.68
N ALA A 67 6.25 16.03 5.64
CA ALA A 67 5.11 15.66 6.45
C ALA A 67 4.54 14.30 6.04
N THR A 68 4.44 14.05 4.73
CA THR A 68 3.96 12.78 4.19
C THR A 68 4.87 11.61 4.59
N SER A 69 6.19 11.83 4.60
CA SER A 69 7.17 10.82 5.07
C SER A 69 6.93 10.44 6.53
N LYS A 70 6.71 11.42 7.44
CA LYS A 70 6.40 11.14 8.86
C LYS A 70 5.17 10.24 9.03
N TRP A 71 4.16 10.46 8.20
CA TRP A 71 2.97 9.61 8.17
C TRP A 71 3.29 8.18 7.72
N PHE A 72 4.11 8.01 6.68
CA PHE A 72 4.52 6.69 6.21
C PHE A 72 5.45 5.96 7.19
N GLU A 73 6.27 6.67 7.95
CA GLU A 73 7.14 6.09 8.99
C GLU A 73 6.35 5.66 10.23
N SER A 74 5.32 6.42 10.61
CA SER A 74 4.52 6.15 11.81
C SER A 74 3.44 5.09 11.59
N ALA A 75 3.11 4.78 10.33
CA ALA A 75 2.09 3.81 9.96
C ALA A 75 2.55 2.38 10.23
N SER A 76 1.73 1.58 10.94
CA SER A 76 2.01 0.15 11.15
C SER A 76 2.01 -0.64 9.84
N TRP A 77 1.14 -0.25 8.91
CA TRP A 77 1.02 -0.83 7.59
C TRP A 77 0.55 0.23 6.59
N ILE A 78 0.92 0.05 5.33
CA ILE A 78 0.52 0.91 4.22
C ILE A 78 0.13 0.01 3.06
N SER A 79 -1.05 0.24 2.48
CA SER A 79 -1.50 -0.48 1.30
C SER A 79 -1.65 0.47 0.12
N PHE A 80 -1.14 0.06 -1.04
CA PHE A 80 -1.33 0.73 -2.31
C PHE A 80 -2.15 -0.17 -3.24
N ALA A 81 -3.19 0.38 -3.85
CA ALA A 81 -4.04 -0.31 -4.81
C ALA A 81 -4.38 0.65 -5.97
N ALA A 82 -4.71 0.10 -7.14
CA ALA A 82 -5.13 0.87 -8.32
C ALA A 82 -4.21 2.06 -8.65
N ILE A 83 -2.91 1.80 -8.77
CA ILE A 83 -1.88 2.82 -8.97
C ILE A 83 -1.89 3.27 -10.44
N ASN A 84 -2.29 4.52 -10.68
CA ASN A 84 -2.29 5.14 -12.01
C ASN A 84 -1.21 6.21 -12.19
N ASP A 85 -0.59 6.67 -11.10
CA ASP A 85 0.39 7.76 -11.09
C ASP A 85 1.84 7.22 -11.20
N PRO A 86 2.64 7.64 -12.20
CA PRO A 86 4.03 7.21 -12.38
C PRO A 86 4.93 7.53 -11.18
N ASP A 87 4.72 8.66 -10.52
CA ASP A 87 5.52 9.05 -9.35
C ASP A 87 5.28 8.11 -8.17
N THR A 88 4.02 7.72 -7.95
CA THR A 88 3.62 6.71 -6.96
C THR A 88 4.18 5.34 -7.31
N ALA A 89 4.18 4.96 -8.59
CA ALA A 89 4.76 3.69 -9.04
C ALA A 89 6.28 3.63 -8.83
N GLU A 90 7.00 4.72 -9.11
CA GLU A 90 8.44 4.84 -8.84
C GLU A 90 8.72 4.78 -7.33
N TYR A 91 7.90 5.43 -6.51
CA TYR A 91 8.00 5.36 -5.06
C TYR A 91 7.81 3.93 -4.52
N ILE A 92 6.79 3.21 -5.00
CA ILE A 92 6.54 1.81 -4.61
C ILE A 92 7.69 0.91 -5.06
N SER A 93 8.15 1.06 -6.30
CA SER A 93 9.29 0.31 -6.86
C SER A 93 10.55 0.49 -6.01
N LYS A 94 10.89 1.74 -5.64
CA LYS A 94 12.02 2.03 -4.74
C LYS A 94 11.82 1.44 -3.35
N ARG A 95 10.60 1.51 -2.80
CA ARG A 95 10.28 0.99 -1.46
C ARG A 95 10.33 -0.54 -1.40
N CYS A 96 10.02 -1.22 -2.50
CA CYS A 96 10.15 -2.68 -2.62
C CYS A 96 11.62 -3.14 -2.66
N GLY A 97 12.54 -2.27 -3.03
CA GLY A 97 13.96 -2.57 -3.10
C GLY A 97 14.37 -3.35 -4.36
N GLU A 98 15.56 -3.94 -4.29
CA GLU A 98 16.19 -4.68 -5.38
C GLU A 98 16.34 -6.17 -5.04
N THR A 99 16.48 -6.98 -6.07
CA THR A 99 16.70 -8.42 -6.02
C THR A 99 17.80 -8.79 -7.01
N THR A 100 18.54 -9.85 -6.70
CA THR A 100 19.60 -10.35 -7.58
C THR A 100 18.99 -11.37 -8.53
N VAL A 101 19.21 -11.18 -9.84
CA VAL A 101 18.80 -12.13 -10.88
C VAL A 101 20.01 -12.79 -11.51
N GLU A 102 19.92 -14.10 -11.75
CA GLU A 102 20.88 -14.82 -12.59
C GLU A 102 20.54 -14.57 -14.06
N VAL A 103 21.50 -14.05 -14.80
CA VAL A 103 21.43 -13.84 -16.24
C VAL A 103 22.34 -14.86 -16.91
N ASP A 104 21.74 -15.82 -17.61
CA ASP A 104 22.45 -16.78 -18.44
C ASP A 104 22.79 -16.14 -19.80
N GLN A 105 24.09 -15.94 -20.06
CA GLN A 105 24.57 -15.54 -21.37
C GLN A 105 25.03 -16.79 -22.13
N THR A 106 24.37 -17.07 -23.25
CA THR A 106 24.79 -18.12 -24.18
C THR A 106 25.36 -17.47 -25.43
N ASN A 107 26.65 -17.64 -25.66
CA ASN A 107 27.33 -17.16 -26.85
C ASN A 107 27.58 -18.34 -27.80
N ARG A 108 27.09 -18.25 -29.04
CA ARG A 108 27.29 -19.28 -30.06
C ARG A 108 28.12 -18.70 -31.20
N SER A 109 29.32 -19.23 -31.40
CA SER A 109 30.16 -18.90 -32.54
C SER A 109 30.14 -20.04 -33.55
N THR A 110 29.96 -19.71 -34.83
CA THR A 110 29.92 -20.69 -35.91
C THR A 110 30.95 -20.29 -36.95
N GLY A 111 31.88 -21.19 -37.28
CA GLY A 111 32.91 -20.97 -38.29
C GLY A 111 33.07 -22.17 -39.23
N MET A 112 33.91 -22.04 -40.26
CA MET A 112 34.13 -23.07 -41.28
C MET A 112 34.59 -24.44 -40.75
N ARG A 113 35.10 -24.52 -39.51
CA ARG A 113 35.60 -25.77 -38.87
C ARG A 113 34.71 -26.30 -37.73
N GLY A 114 33.53 -25.73 -37.51
CA GLY A 114 32.58 -26.18 -36.48
C GLY A 114 31.91 -25.05 -35.71
N SER A 115 31.01 -25.43 -34.79
CA SER A 115 30.33 -24.50 -33.89
C SER A 115 30.79 -24.67 -32.44
N SER A 116 31.08 -23.56 -31.75
CA SER A 116 31.34 -23.53 -30.32
C SER A 116 30.19 -22.86 -29.58
N LEU A 117 29.80 -23.43 -28.43
CA LEU A 117 28.79 -22.88 -27.55
C LEU A 117 29.44 -22.59 -26.19
N SER A 118 29.49 -21.32 -25.81
CA SER A 118 29.90 -20.89 -24.48
C SER A 118 28.68 -20.46 -23.68
N ARG A 119 28.59 -20.88 -22.42
CA ARG A 119 27.55 -20.46 -21.48
C ARG A 119 28.23 -19.84 -20.26
N SER A 120 27.90 -18.60 -19.93
CA SER A 120 28.32 -17.93 -18.71
C SER A 120 27.10 -17.52 -17.89
N LYS A 121 27.24 -17.59 -16.56
CA LYS A 121 26.24 -17.09 -15.62
C LYS A 121 26.72 -15.79 -15.02
N GLN A 122 25.91 -14.75 -15.07
CA GLN A 122 26.21 -13.47 -14.44
C GLN A 122 25.11 -13.11 -13.44
N LEU A 123 25.50 -12.68 -12.23
CA LEU A 123 24.58 -12.11 -11.26
C LEU A 123 24.41 -10.61 -11.56
N ALA A 124 23.18 -10.14 -11.68
CA ALA A 124 22.85 -8.74 -11.89
C ALA A 124 21.81 -8.26 -10.86
N SER A 125 21.92 -7.01 -10.40
CA SER A 125 20.88 -6.39 -9.58
C SER A 125 19.72 -5.92 -10.45
N ARG A 126 18.48 -6.21 -10.04
CA ARG A 126 17.25 -5.75 -10.67
C ARG A 126 16.28 -5.28 -9.60
N ARG A 127 15.50 -4.24 -9.84
CA ARG A 127 14.40 -3.87 -8.93
C ARG A 127 13.42 -5.03 -8.73
N LEU A 128 12.96 -5.24 -7.49
CA LEU A 128 12.03 -6.33 -7.15
C LEU A 128 10.73 -6.24 -7.94
N ILE A 129 10.25 -5.02 -8.14
CA ILE A 129 9.17 -4.69 -9.07
C ILE A 129 9.51 -3.39 -9.79
N GLN A 130 9.37 -3.37 -11.10
CA GLN A 130 9.62 -2.19 -11.92
C GLN A 130 8.39 -1.26 -11.91
N PRO A 131 8.57 0.06 -12.08
CA PRO A 131 7.44 1.01 -12.02
C PRO A 131 6.34 0.69 -13.03
N HIS A 132 6.70 0.26 -14.23
CA HIS A 132 5.71 -0.14 -15.24
C HIS A 132 4.98 -1.44 -14.89
N GLU A 133 5.61 -2.34 -14.11
CA GLU A 133 4.95 -3.55 -13.60
C GLU A 133 3.95 -3.19 -12.50
N VAL A 134 4.25 -2.17 -11.68
CA VAL A 134 3.31 -1.60 -10.69
C VAL A 134 2.10 -0.98 -11.40
N MET A 135 2.31 -0.18 -12.45
CA MET A 135 1.21 0.45 -13.20
C MET A 135 0.34 -0.56 -13.97
N ARG A 136 0.88 -1.74 -14.30
CA ARG A 136 0.16 -2.83 -14.98
C ARG A 136 -0.44 -3.84 -14.02
N MET A 137 -0.39 -3.59 -12.71
CA MET A 137 -1.06 -4.43 -11.72
C MET A 137 -2.55 -4.52 -12.02
N ARG A 138 -3.16 -5.66 -11.68
CA ARG A 138 -4.60 -5.80 -11.84
C ARG A 138 -5.33 -4.87 -10.87
N MET A 139 -6.53 -4.45 -11.25
CA MET A 139 -7.42 -3.60 -10.43
C MET A 139 -7.79 -4.21 -9.06
N ASP A 140 -7.71 -5.53 -8.95
CA ASP A 140 -7.97 -6.28 -7.72
C ASP A 140 -6.69 -6.67 -6.96
N GLU A 141 -5.52 -6.17 -7.34
CA GLU A 141 -4.27 -6.35 -6.61
C GLU A 141 -3.93 -5.13 -5.74
N GLN A 142 -3.17 -5.39 -4.68
CA GLN A 142 -2.59 -4.37 -3.81
C GLN A 142 -1.17 -4.78 -3.40
N ILE A 143 -0.35 -3.78 -3.08
CA ILE A 143 0.95 -3.97 -2.43
C ILE A 143 0.84 -3.43 -1.01
N VAL A 144 1.11 -4.30 -0.04
CA VAL A 144 1.08 -3.99 1.39
C VAL A 144 2.50 -3.98 1.93
N PHE A 145 2.84 -2.88 2.59
CA PHE A 145 4.05 -2.74 3.38
C PHE A 145 3.69 -2.82 4.86
N THR A 146 4.42 -3.64 5.62
CA THR A 146 4.30 -3.70 7.08
C THR A 146 5.68 -3.54 7.70
N ALA A 147 5.75 -2.94 8.89
CA ALA A 147 7.03 -2.76 9.58
C ALA A 147 7.73 -4.11 9.83
N GLY A 148 8.97 -4.24 9.38
CA GLY A 148 9.83 -5.41 9.63
C GLY A 148 9.61 -6.62 8.71
N ASN A 149 8.67 -6.58 7.76
CA ASN A 149 8.44 -7.69 6.83
C ASN A 149 8.66 -7.26 5.38
N PRO A 150 8.96 -8.20 4.47
CA PRO A 150 9.05 -7.93 3.04
C PRO A 150 7.71 -7.44 2.47
N PRO A 151 7.73 -6.68 1.36
CA PRO A 151 6.52 -6.20 0.71
C PRO A 151 5.64 -7.37 0.25
N LEU A 152 4.34 -7.27 0.52
CA LEU A 152 3.37 -8.29 0.14
C LEU A 152 2.54 -7.79 -1.04
N ARG A 153 2.68 -8.45 -2.20
CA ARG A 153 1.73 -8.29 -3.31
C ARG A 153 0.62 -9.32 -3.17
N CYS A 154 -0.61 -8.87 -2.98
CA CYS A 154 -1.76 -9.76 -2.77
C CYS A 154 -3.04 -9.25 -3.44
N GLY A 155 -4.03 -10.12 -3.58
CA GLY A 155 -5.37 -9.73 -3.99
C GLY A 155 -6.08 -8.92 -2.91
N ARG A 156 -6.84 -7.92 -3.31
CA ARG A 156 -7.68 -7.12 -2.43
C ARG A 156 -8.85 -7.95 -1.93
N ALA A 157 -9.21 -7.79 -0.66
CA ALA A 157 -10.38 -8.45 -0.08
C ALA A 157 -11.67 -7.82 -0.63
N ILE A 158 -12.15 -8.35 -1.75
CA ILE A 158 -13.40 -7.93 -2.38
C ILE A 158 -14.54 -8.76 -1.80
N TRP A 159 -15.38 -8.12 -0.98
CA TRP A 159 -16.38 -8.80 -0.15
C TRP A 159 -17.33 -9.71 -0.94
N PHE A 160 -17.80 -9.29 -2.13
CA PHE A 160 -18.73 -10.07 -2.94
C PHE A 160 -18.09 -11.24 -3.70
N ARG A 161 -16.75 -11.33 -3.70
CA ARG A 161 -16.02 -12.48 -4.25
C ARG A 161 -15.67 -13.51 -3.17
N ARG A 162 -16.11 -13.28 -1.94
CA ARG A 162 -15.68 -13.99 -0.73
C ARG A 162 -16.89 -14.43 0.07
N SER A 163 -17.10 -15.75 0.17
CA SER A 163 -18.25 -16.33 0.87
C SER A 163 -18.22 -16.01 2.37
N ASP A 164 -17.04 -15.98 2.97
CA ASP A 164 -16.80 -15.61 4.37
C ASP A 164 -17.17 -14.15 4.67
N MET A 165 -17.04 -13.26 3.69
CA MET A 165 -17.43 -11.85 3.84
C MET A 165 -18.90 -11.62 3.47
N THR A 166 -19.44 -12.38 2.52
CA THR A 166 -20.83 -12.25 2.08
C THR A 166 -21.81 -12.59 3.21
N SER A 167 -21.45 -13.50 4.12
CA SER A 167 -22.30 -13.91 5.25
C SER A 167 -22.39 -12.87 6.39
N ILE A 168 -21.44 -11.94 6.47
CA ILE A 168 -21.35 -10.93 7.55
C ILE A 168 -21.71 -9.51 7.09
N VAL A 169 -21.84 -9.30 5.78
CA VAL A 169 -22.20 -7.99 5.21
C VAL A 169 -23.73 -7.90 5.12
N GLY A 170 -24.31 -6.86 5.74
CA GLY A 170 -25.74 -6.58 5.68
C GLY A 170 -26.22 -6.19 4.27
N ASP A 171 -27.54 -6.03 4.12
CA ASP A 171 -28.15 -5.79 2.80
C ASP A 171 -27.63 -4.47 2.17
N ASN A 172 -27.06 -4.58 0.98
CA ASN A 172 -26.39 -3.46 0.32
C ASN A 172 -27.31 -2.81 -0.71
N ARG A 173 -27.73 -1.56 -0.44
CA ARG A 173 -28.60 -0.77 -1.34
C ARG A 173 -28.07 -0.58 -2.76
N PHE A 174 -26.75 -0.71 -2.95
CA PHE A 174 -26.09 -0.54 -4.24
C PHE A 174 -25.83 -1.88 -4.97
N ARG A 175 -26.09 -3.02 -4.32
CA ARG A 175 -26.04 -4.32 -5.00
C ARG A 175 -27.31 -4.43 -5.83
N ARG A 176 -27.19 -4.32 -7.16
CA ARG A 176 -28.24 -4.80 -8.06
C ARG A 176 -28.48 -6.26 -7.74
N LYS A 177 -29.67 -6.59 -7.23
CA LYS A 177 -30.14 -7.98 -7.23
C LYS A 177 -30.12 -8.41 -8.68
N GLU A 178 -29.33 -9.44 -9.01
CA GLU A 178 -29.38 -10.01 -10.35
C GLU A 178 -30.84 -10.41 -10.60
N ALA A 179 -31.43 -9.81 -11.64
CA ALA A 179 -32.78 -10.15 -12.06
C ALA A 179 -32.75 -11.62 -12.46
N THR A 180 -33.52 -12.42 -11.73
CA THR A 180 -33.77 -13.84 -12.04
C THR A 180 -34.57 -13.96 -13.32
#